data_AF-A0A7R9HYI5-F1
#
_entry.id   AF-A0A7R9HYI5-F1
#
_cell.length_a   1.000
_cell.length_b   1.000
_cell.length_c   1.000
_cell.angle_alpha   90.00
_cell.angle_beta   90.00
_cell.angle_gamma   90.00
#
_symmetry.space_group_name_H-M   'P 1'
#
loop_
_entity.id
_entity.type
_entity.pdbx_description
1 polymer ?
#
loop_
_entity_poly.entity_id
_entity_poly.type
_entity_poly.pdbx_seq_one_letter_code
_entity_poly.pdbx_strand_id
1 'polypeptide(L)'
;MLFNLEPDRSVTGGAWYCDQDFEAEFVDVLNQQCYRYLQQKSENIKDCKGGPIAARNISYASSKDVWKFISELGISKVQLSVEDIETILDTLLYDGKVERSVALDGSYLYRAIESLLAAPGIVRIPCGVCPVLRMCNDVGSVNAKKCVYMKEWLE
;
A
#
# COMPACT_ATOMS: atom_id res chain seq x y z
N MET A 1 -15.04 21.52 -26.50
CA MET A 1 -13.82 20.72 -26.69
C MET A 1 -13.77 20.32 -28.15
N LEU A 2 -12.62 20.44 -28.81
CA LEU A 2 -12.42 19.93 -30.17
C LEU A 2 -12.42 18.39 -30.12
N PHE A 3 -13.23 17.75 -30.96
CA PHE A 3 -13.49 16.30 -30.93
C PHE A 3 -12.24 15.41 -31.05
N ASN A 4 -11.16 15.93 -31.62
CA ASN A 4 -9.96 15.15 -31.97
C ASN A 4 -8.79 15.27 -30.97
N LEU A 5 -8.96 15.98 -29.85
CA LEU A 5 -7.90 16.15 -28.86
C LEU A 5 -8.27 15.39 -27.60
N GLU A 6 -7.50 14.36 -27.27
CA GLU A 6 -7.54 13.74 -25.96
C GLU A 6 -7.00 14.76 -24.94
N PRO A 7 -7.79 15.11 -23.91
CA PRO A 7 -7.32 16.00 -22.86
C PRO A 7 -6.15 15.38 -22.10
N ASP A 8 -5.21 16.22 -21.70
CA ASP A 8 -4.01 15.79 -20.98
C ASP A 8 -4.36 15.07 -19.67
N ARG A 9 -3.51 14.11 -19.26
CA ARG A 9 -3.74 13.25 -18.09
C ARG A 9 -3.87 14.05 -16.79
N SER A 10 -3.19 15.20 -16.73
CA SER A 10 -3.29 16.15 -15.61
C SER A 10 -4.70 16.72 -15.41
N VAL A 11 -5.52 16.74 -16.46
CA VAL A 11 -6.90 17.26 -16.45
C VAL A 11 -7.92 16.14 -16.28
N THR A 12 -7.65 14.95 -16.83
CA THR A 12 -8.58 13.80 -16.76
C THR A 12 -8.40 12.94 -15.51
N GLY A 13 -7.28 13.08 -14.78
CA GLY A 13 -6.97 12.25 -13.63
C GLY A 13 -6.47 10.84 -13.98
N GLY A 14 -6.25 10.57 -15.28
CA GLY A 14 -5.68 9.31 -15.75
C GLY A 14 -6.61 8.10 -15.61
N ALA A 15 -6.03 6.92 -15.35
CA ALA A 15 -6.74 5.65 -15.30
C ALA A 15 -7.58 5.43 -14.02
N TRP A 16 -7.59 6.38 -13.10
CA TRP A 16 -8.19 6.25 -11.76
C TRP A 16 -9.62 6.80 -11.66
N TYR A 17 -10.08 7.48 -12.71
CA TYR A 17 -11.39 8.13 -12.76
C TYR A 17 -12.28 7.47 -13.79
N CYS A 18 -13.54 7.23 -13.40
CA CYS A 18 -14.60 6.76 -14.28
C CYS A 18 -15.81 7.68 -14.06
N ASP A 19 -16.31 8.28 -15.14
CA ASP A 19 -17.45 9.21 -15.10
C ASP A 19 -17.33 10.36 -14.07
N GLN A 20 -16.10 10.87 -13.85
CA GLN A 20 -15.74 11.94 -12.89
C GLN A 20 -15.66 11.50 -11.42
N ASP A 21 -15.94 10.24 -11.12
CA ASP A 21 -15.74 9.66 -9.79
C ASP A 21 -14.40 8.91 -9.72
N PHE A 22 -13.75 9.02 -8.56
CA PHE A 22 -12.52 8.28 -8.28
C PHE A 22 -12.85 6.85 -7.87
N GLU A 23 -12.28 5.87 -8.58
CA GLU A 23 -12.51 4.45 -8.30
C GLU A 23 -11.61 3.94 -7.16
N ALA A 24 -11.93 4.33 -5.92
CA ALA A 24 -11.16 3.94 -4.74
C ALA A 24 -11.05 2.41 -4.56
N GLU A 25 -12.16 1.69 -4.76
CA GLU A 25 -12.19 0.23 -4.63
C GLU A 25 -11.24 -0.45 -5.64
N PHE A 26 -11.15 0.08 -6.85
CA PHE A 26 -10.27 -0.44 -7.88
C PHE A 26 -8.79 -0.25 -7.52
N VAL A 27 -8.44 0.94 -7.02
CA VAL A 27 -7.08 1.25 -6.53
C VAL A 27 -6.70 0.33 -5.36
N ASP A 28 -7.62 0.07 -4.44
CA ASP A 28 -7.39 -0.83 -3.30
C ASP A 28 -7.15 -2.28 -3.78
N VAL A 29 -7.94 -2.77 -4.74
CA VAL A 29 -7.72 -4.10 -5.34
C VAL A 29 -6.34 -4.19 -6.00
N LEU A 30 -5.96 -3.18 -6.79
CA LEU A 30 -4.64 -3.17 -7.44
C LEU A 30 -3.50 -3.12 -6.41
N ASN A 31 -3.62 -2.28 -5.38
CA ASN A 31 -2.65 -2.19 -4.29
C ASN A 31 -2.44 -3.57 -3.64
N GLN A 32 -3.52 -4.28 -3.32
CA GLN A 32 -3.46 -5.63 -2.76
C GLN A 32 -2.81 -6.65 -3.71
N GLN A 33 -3.12 -6.62 -5.01
CA GLN A 33 -2.53 -7.56 -5.97
C GLN A 33 -1.04 -7.28 -6.22
N CYS A 34 -0.64 -6.01 -6.34
CA CYS A 34 0.76 -5.61 -6.46
C CYS A 34 1.56 -6.07 -5.24
N TYR A 35 1.03 -5.86 -4.03
CA TYR A 35 1.67 -6.32 -2.80
C TYR A 35 1.78 -7.84 -2.75
N ARG A 36 0.71 -8.57 -3.08
CA ARG A 36 0.69 -10.04 -3.10
C ARG A 36 1.74 -10.61 -4.05
N TYR A 37 1.93 -10.03 -5.24
CA TYR A 37 2.95 -10.45 -6.19
C TYR A 37 4.37 -10.32 -5.59
N LEU A 38 4.67 -9.17 -4.99
CA LEU A 38 5.96 -8.92 -4.35
C LEU A 38 6.18 -9.85 -3.15
N GLN A 39 5.13 -10.11 -2.36
CA GLN A 39 5.18 -11.04 -1.25
C GLN A 39 5.45 -12.47 -1.72
N GLN A 40 4.78 -12.95 -2.77
CA GLN A 40 5.02 -14.28 -3.34
C GLN A 40 6.47 -14.42 -3.82
N LYS A 41 7.01 -13.37 -4.45
CA LYS A 41 8.42 -13.35 -4.88
C LYS A 41 9.38 -13.41 -3.68
N SER A 42 9.00 -12.80 -2.55
CA SER A 42 9.76 -12.86 -1.30
C SER A 42 9.68 -14.22 -0.61
N GLU A 43 8.55 -14.93 -0.70
CA GLU A 43 8.37 -16.26 -0.11
C GLU A 43 9.16 -17.33 -0.87
N ASN A 44 9.19 -17.23 -2.21
CA ASN A 44 9.98 -18.10 -3.09
C ASN A 44 11.51 -18.03 -2.82
N ILE A 45 11.98 -17.02 -2.09
CA ILE A 45 13.38 -16.93 -1.65
C ILE A 45 13.79 -18.14 -0.80
N LYS A 46 12.87 -18.65 0.04
CA LYS A 46 13.17 -19.71 1.01
C LYS A 46 13.65 -21.00 0.33
N ASP A 47 13.26 -21.22 -0.92
CA ASP A 47 13.64 -22.38 -1.71
C ASP A 47 14.97 -22.19 -2.47
N CYS A 48 15.54 -20.97 -2.49
CA CYS A 48 16.74 -20.67 -3.24
C CYS A 48 18.02 -21.12 -2.50
N LYS A 49 18.72 -22.11 -3.07
CA LYS A 49 19.99 -22.65 -2.53
C LYS A 49 21.24 -21.82 -2.88
N GLY A 50 21.08 -20.68 -3.56
CA GLY A 50 22.17 -19.84 -4.08
C GLY A 50 22.83 -18.89 -3.07
N GLY A 51 22.47 -18.99 -1.78
CA GLY A 51 22.99 -18.13 -0.70
C GLY A 51 22.28 -16.77 -0.56
N PRO A 52 22.58 -15.99 0.49
CA PRO A 52 21.79 -14.81 0.87
C PRO A 52 21.76 -13.67 -0.15
N ILE A 53 22.85 -13.48 -0.92
CA ILE A 53 22.94 -12.43 -1.94
C ILE A 53 22.08 -12.78 -3.15
N ALA A 54 22.14 -14.03 -3.62
CA ALA A 54 21.30 -14.49 -4.72
C ALA A 54 19.81 -14.45 -4.32
N ALA A 55 19.49 -14.93 -3.12
CA ALA A 55 18.17 -14.82 -2.50
C ALA A 55 17.63 -13.38 -2.51
N ARG A 56 18.46 -12.40 -2.11
CA ARG A 56 18.10 -10.98 -2.14
C ARG A 56 17.86 -10.49 -3.56
N ASN A 57 18.72 -10.82 -4.52
CA ASN A 57 18.56 -10.34 -5.90
C ASN A 57 17.27 -10.88 -6.56
N ILE A 58 16.89 -12.12 -6.26
CA ILE A 58 15.67 -12.75 -6.78
C ILE A 58 14.41 -12.13 -6.18
N SER A 59 14.49 -11.56 -4.97
CA SER A 59 13.35 -10.93 -4.30
C SER A 59 12.88 -9.62 -4.93
N TYR A 60 13.74 -8.96 -5.71
CA TYR A 60 13.41 -7.70 -6.37
C TYR A 60 12.58 -7.95 -7.63
N ALA A 61 11.61 -7.09 -7.90
CA ALA A 61 10.85 -7.03 -9.16
C ALA A 61 10.95 -5.64 -9.79
N SER A 62 11.00 -5.59 -11.12
CA SER A 62 10.88 -4.32 -11.84
C SER A 62 9.43 -3.88 -11.94
N SER A 63 9.18 -2.58 -12.13
CA SER A 63 7.83 -2.06 -12.40
C SER A 63 7.17 -2.74 -13.62
N LYS A 64 7.99 -3.07 -14.63
CA LYS A 64 7.55 -3.80 -15.84
C LYS A 64 7.08 -5.23 -15.54
N ASP A 65 7.73 -5.93 -14.61
CA ASP A 65 7.32 -7.29 -14.23
C ASP A 65 5.99 -7.28 -13.48
N VAL A 66 5.81 -6.32 -12.57
CA VAL A 66 4.54 -6.12 -11.85
C VAL A 66 3.43 -5.76 -12.84
N TRP A 67 3.69 -4.86 -13.79
CA TRP A 67 2.73 -4.49 -14.82
C TRP A 67 2.30 -5.69 -15.69
N LYS A 68 3.25 -6.54 -16.10
CA LYS A 68 2.94 -7.78 -16.85
C LYS A 68 2.03 -8.71 -16.03
N PHE A 69 2.36 -8.92 -14.76
CA PHE A 69 1.56 -9.76 -13.88
C PHE A 69 0.12 -9.24 -13.74
N ILE A 70 -0.06 -7.92 -13.52
CA ILE A 70 -1.39 -7.31 -13.42
C ILE A 70 -2.16 -7.42 -14.75
N SER A 71 -1.46 -7.23 -15.88
CA SER A 71 -2.06 -7.36 -17.21
C SER A 71 -2.53 -8.79 -17.50
N GLU A 72 -1.77 -9.80 -17.08
CA GLU A 72 -2.11 -11.22 -17.22
C GLU A 72 -3.30 -11.65 -16.34
N LEU A 73 -3.46 -11.03 -15.17
CA LEU A 73 -4.61 -11.29 -14.29
C LEU A 73 -5.93 -10.78 -14.88
N GLY A 74 -5.90 -9.83 -15.82
CA GLY A 74 -7.09 -9.34 -16.52
C GLY A 74 -8.12 -8.67 -15.60
N ILE A 75 -7.67 -8.03 -14.52
CA ILE A 75 -8.54 -7.41 -13.50
C ILE A 75 -9.25 -6.16 -14.05
N SER A 76 -8.58 -5.40 -14.91
CA SER A 76 -9.09 -4.14 -15.45
C SER A 76 -9.54 -4.27 -16.89
N LYS A 77 -10.65 -3.60 -17.22
CA LYS A 77 -11.02 -3.29 -18.61
C LYS A 77 -10.26 -2.07 -19.16
N VAL A 78 -9.77 -1.23 -18.25
CA VAL A 78 -8.99 -0.02 -18.54
C VAL A 78 -7.55 -0.39 -18.86
N GLN A 79 -6.96 0.28 -19.85
CA GLN A 79 -5.56 0.12 -20.22
C GLN A 79 -4.67 0.80 -19.18
N LEU A 80 -3.95 0.01 -18.39
CA LEU A 80 -2.98 0.49 -17.42
C LEU A 80 -1.62 0.67 -18.10
N SER A 81 -0.95 1.79 -17.84
CA SER A 81 0.44 2.00 -18.26
C SER A 81 1.43 1.61 -17.15
N VAL A 82 2.72 1.52 -17.46
CA VAL A 82 3.76 1.23 -16.46
C VAL A 82 3.86 2.36 -15.43
N GLU A 83 3.67 3.61 -15.86
CA GLU A 83 3.66 4.80 -14.98
C GLU A 83 2.55 4.71 -13.93
N ASP A 84 1.36 4.23 -14.33
CA ASP A 84 0.23 4.05 -13.41
C ASP A 84 0.60 3.02 -12.33
N ILE A 85 1.24 1.91 -12.70
CA ILE A 85 1.72 0.91 -11.73
C ILE A 85 2.81 1.46 -10.81
N GLU A 86 3.70 2.32 -11.31
CA GLU A 86 4.70 2.99 -10.47
C GLU A 86 4.05 3.87 -9.42
N THR A 87 2.96 4.59 -9.75
CA THR A 87 2.22 5.36 -8.73
C THR A 87 1.61 4.45 -7.66
N ILE A 88 1.09 3.27 -8.02
CA ILE A 88 0.58 2.30 -7.04
C ILE A 88 1.72 1.72 -6.19
N LEU A 89 2.87 1.41 -6.78
CA LEU A 89 4.04 0.94 -6.04
C LEU A 89 4.59 1.99 -5.07
N ASP A 90 4.52 3.28 -5.43
CA ASP A 90 4.85 4.37 -4.52
C ASP A 90 3.87 4.44 -3.33
N THR A 91 2.57 4.16 -3.52
CA THR A 91 1.64 4.05 -2.37
C THR A 91 2.05 2.92 -1.41
N LEU A 92 2.49 1.77 -1.93
CA LEU A 92 2.99 0.65 -1.11
C LEU A 92 4.30 0.98 -0.38
N LEU A 93 5.12 1.85 -0.97
CA LEU A 93 6.32 2.40 -0.33
C LEU A 93 5.95 3.34 0.82
N TYR A 94 4.97 4.22 0.64
CA TYR A 94 4.49 5.11 1.69
C TYR A 94 3.79 4.38 2.83
N ASP A 95 3.13 3.26 2.54
CA ASP A 95 2.60 2.33 3.54
C ASP A 95 3.70 1.61 4.36
N GLY A 96 4.97 1.69 3.94
CA GLY A 96 6.08 1.01 4.59
C GLY A 96 6.10 -0.51 4.37
N LYS A 97 5.36 -1.02 3.38
CA LYS A 97 5.26 -2.45 3.05
C LYS A 97 6.31 -2.89 2.03
N VAL A 98 6.85 -1.94 1.25
CA VAL A 98 7.77 -2.21 0.12
C VAL A 98 8.97 -1.27 0.20
N GLU A 99 10.17 -1.79 -0.08
CA GLU A 99 11.35 -0.97 -0.34
C GLU A 99 11.58 -0.81 -1.84
N ARG A 100 12.14 0.34 -2.22
CA ARG A 100 12.62 0.64 -3.56
C ARG A 100 14.15 0.71 -3.58
N SER A 101 14.75 0.08 -4.57
CA SER A 101 16.18 0.16 -4.89
C SER A 101 16.36 0.70 -6.31
N VAL A 102 17.46 1.40 -6.57
CA VAL A 102 17.81 1.89 -7.90
C VAL A 102 18.78 0.90 -8.54
N ALA A 103 18.47 0.44 -9.75
CA ALA A 103 19.36 -0.38 -10.55
C ALA A 103 20.39 0.48 -11.31
N LEU A 104 21.41 -0.16 -11.88
CA LEU A 104 22.50 0.52 -12.60
C LEU A 104 22.02 1.29 -13.84
N ASP A 105 20.90 0.87 -14.42
CA ASP A 105 20.25 1.51 -15.56
C ASP A 105 19.36 2.71 -15.15
N GLY A 106 19.29 3.03 -13.86
CA GLY A 106 18.42 4.06 -13.31
C GLY A 106 16.97 3.61 -13.12
N SER A 107 16.64 2.35 -13.40
CA SER A 107 15.29 1.81 -13.17
C SER A 107 15.04 1.49 -11.69
N TYR A 108 13.77 1.47 -11.30
CA TYR A 108 13.36 1.12 -9.94
C TYR A 108 13.05 -0.36 -9.80
N LEU A 109 13.59 -0.95 -8.73
CA LEU A 109 13.33 -2.30 -8.28
C LEU A 109 12.61 -2.27 -6.93
N TYR A 110 11.60 -3.12 -6.80
CA TYR A 110 10.71 -3.15 -5.64
C TYR A 110 10.79 -4.51 -4.95
N ARG A 111 10.69 -4.51 -3.62
CA ARG A 111 10.70 -5.73 -2.79
C ARG A 111 9.77 -5.57 -1.60
N ALA A 112 8.93 -6.58 -1.35
CA ALA A 112 8.09 -6.64 -0.15
C ALA A 112 8.92 -6.87 1.11
N ILE A 113 8.54 -6.18 2.19
CA ILE A 113 9.25 -6.19 3.47
C ILE A 113 8.27 -6.32 4.61
N GLU A 114 8.73 -7.05 5.62
CA GLU A 114 8.02 -7.18 6.88
C GLU A 114 8.43 -6.06 7.83
N SER A 115 7.46 -5.49 8.54
CA SER A 115 7.74 -4.51 9.59
C SER A 115 8.65 -5.14 10.64
N LEU A 116 9.77 -4.47 10.94
CA LEU A 116 10.73 -4.93 11.93
C LEU A 116 10.16 -4.94 13.35
N LEU A 117 9.16 -4.10 13.61
CA LEU A 117 8.56 -3.92 14.92
C LEU A 117 7.08 -4.23 14.87
N ALA A 118 6.59 -4.91 15.89
CA ALA A 118 5.17 -5.07 16.13
C ALA A 118 4.53 -3.72 16.52
N ALA A 119 3.24 -3.58 16.26
CA ALA A 119 2.48 -2.41 16.68
C ALA A 119 2.63 -2.18 18.20
N PRO A 120 2.98 -0.96 18.65
CA PRO A 120 3.28 -0.67 20.04
C PRO A 120 2.05 -0.84 20.93
N GLY A 121 2.26 -1.09 22.23
CA GLY A 121 1.16 -1.31 23.18
C GLY A 121 0.18 -0.13 23.28
N ILE A 122 0.64 1.10 23.02
CA ILE A 122 -0.20 2.30 23.10
C ILE A 122 -1.37 2.29 22.09
N VAL A 123 -1.16 1.77 20.88
CA VAL A 123 -2.25 1.68 19.88
C VAL A 123 -3.20 0.51 20.16
N ARG A 124 -2.84 -0.39 21.08
CA ARG A 124 -3.64 -1.55 21.48
C ARG A 124 -4.56 -1.26 22.67
N ILE A 125 -4.45 -0.09 23.29
CA ILE A 125 -5.29 0.35 24.41
C ILE A 125 -6.20 1.50 23.96
N PRO A 126 -7.43 1.58 24.49
CA PRO A 126 -8.39 2.61 24.08
C PRO A 126 -7.87 4.03 24.32
N CYS A 127 -7.01 4.24 25.32
CA CYS A 127 -6.43 5.55 25.62
C CYS A 127 -5.52 6.09 24.50
N GLY A 128 -4.81 5.23 23.77
CA GLY A 128 -3.85 5.69 22.75
C GLY A 128 -4.50 6.16 21.45
N VAL A 129 -5.77 5.78 21.23
CA VAL A 129 -6.58 6.19 20.06
C VAL A 129 -7.79 7.05 20.47
N CYS A 130 -7.87 7.44 21.74
CA CYS A 130 -9.03 8.14 22.29
C CYS A 130 -9.14 9.56 21.71
N PRO A 131 -10.25 9.92 21.04
CA PRO A 131 -10.43 11.23 20.41
C PRO A 131 -10.56 12.36 21.44
N VAL A 132 -10.97 12.04 22.67
CA VAL A 132 -11.18 12.99 23.76
C VAL A 132 -10.15 12.87 24.88
N LEU A 133 -8.98 12.27 24.61
CA LEU A 133 -7.93 12.02 25.59
C LEU A 133 -7.56 13.29 26.38
N ARG A 134 -7.45 14.43 25.69
CA ARG A 134 -7.09 15.73 26.30
C ARG A 134 -8.10 16.25 27.32
N MET A 135 -9.34 15.77 27.26
CA MET A 135 -10.43 16.15 28.16
C MET A 135 -10.58 15.17 29.33
N CYS A 136 -9.86 14.04 29.30
CA CYS A 136 -9.95 13.01 30.32
C CYS A 136 -9.10 13.40 31.54
N ASN A 137 -9.77 13.69 32.67
CA ASN A 137 -9.13 14.03 33.93
C ASN A 137 -9.86 13.36 35.10
N ASP A 138 -9.28 13.42 36.29
CA ASP A 138 -9.92 12.90 37.51
C ASP A 138 -11.19 13.69 37.90
N VAL A 139 -11.28 14.95 37.45
CA VAL A 139 -12.40 15.86 37.70
C VAL A 139 -13.06 16.22 36.37
N GLY A 140 -14.37 16.01 36.27
CA GLY A 140 -15.18 16.37 35.11
C GLY A 140 -16.03 15.23 34.54
N SER A 141 -16.74 15.53 33.46
CA SER A 141 -17.66 14.59 32.80
C SER A 141 -16.93 13.46 32.07
N VAL A 142 -15.72 13.72 31.56
CA VAL A 142 -14.87 12.72 30.88
C VAL A 142 -13.78 12.30 31.85
N ASN A 143 -13.83 11.05 32.32
CA ASN A 143 -12.87 10.49 33.26
C ASN A 143 -12.73 8.98 33.04
N ALA A 144 -11.64 8.40 33.55
CA ALA A 144 -11.35 6.97 33.40
C ALA A 144 -12.41 6.08 34.06
N LYS A 145 -13.03 6.51 35.17
CA LYS A 145 -14.02 5.73 35.94
C LYS A 145 -15.34 5.51 35.20
N LYS A 146 -15.76 6.50 34.39
CA LYS A 146 -16.98 6.48 33.59
C LYS A 146 -16.70 6.33 32.08
N CYS A 147 -15.50 5.87 31.72
CA CYS A 147 -15.07 5.80 30.33
C CYS A 147 -15.81 4.69 29.59
N VAL A 148 -16.62 5.07 28.59
CA VAL A 148 -17.35 4.13 27.74
C VAL A 148 -16.37 3.29 26.90
N TYR A 149 -15.35 3.90 26.31
CA TYR A 149 -14.34 3.20 25.50
C TYR A 149 -13.59 2.12 26.27
N MET A 150 -13.28 2.35 27.55
CA MET A 150 -12.60 1.35 28.38
C MET A 150 -13.54 0.23 28.78
N LYS A 151 -14.81 0.55 29.06
CA LYS A 151 -15.82 -0.44 29.40
C LYS A 151 -16.10 -1.38 28.24
N GLU A 152 -16.36 -0.83 27.04
CA GLU A 152 -16.58 -1.61 25.81
C GLU A 152 -15.36 -2.46 25.42
N TRP A 153 -14.14 -2.00 25.71
CA TRP A 153 -12.92 -2.75 25.41
C TRP A 153 -12.64 -3.92 26.37
N LEU A 154 -13.15 -3.85 27.60
CA LEU A 154 -13.00 -4.91 28.62
C LEU A 154 -14.12 -5.95 28.59
N GLU A 155 -15.25 -5.65 27.93
CA GLU A 155 -16.34 -6.59 27.66
C GLU A 155 -15.98 -7.55 26.52
#